data_AF-A0A1I0B0S7-F1
#
_entry.id   AF-A0A1I0B0S7-F1
#
_cell.length_a   1.000
_cell.length_b   1.000
_cell.length_c   1.000
_cell.angle_alpha   90.00
_cell.angle_beta   90.00
_cell.angle_gamma   90.00
#
_symmetry.space_group_name_H-M   'P 1'
#
loop_
_entity.id
_entity.type
_entity.pdbx_description
1 polymer ?
#
loop_
_entity_poly.entity_id
_entity_poly.type
_entity_poly.pdbx_seq_one_letter_code
_entity_poly.pdbx_strand_id
1 'polypeptide(L)' 'MKPLKKTEYEISPFTLAIVPEFLENGMTGSIALEEKNEYSIRQSPRKLIDEACKYFGSSLRGFGVMEILKTNEILRF' A
#
# COMPACT_ATOMS: atom_id res chain seq x y z
N MET A 1 -12.17 -9.26 8.36
CA MET A 1 -11.41 -8.88 9.58
C MET A 1 -11.32 -7.35 9.62
N LYS A 2 -11.10 -6.71 10.77
CA LYS A 2 -10.78 -5.27 10.79
C LYS A 2 -9.26 -5.12 10.57
N PRO A 3 -8.79 -4.22 9.68
CA PRO A 3 -7.38 -4.04 9.44
C PRO A 3 -6.67 -3.51 10.70
N LEU A 4 -5.45 -4.01 10.91
CA LEU A 4 -4.59 -3.62 12.02
C LEU A 4 -4.02 -2.23 11.75
N LYS A 5 -4.21 -1.28 12.66
CA LYS A 5 -3.69 0.07 12.49
C LYS A 5 -2.17 0.09 12.72
N LYS A 6 -1.43 0.60 11.74
CA LYS A 6 0.02 0.81 11.83
C LYS A 6 0.36 2.28 11.52
N THR A 7 1.26 2.86 12.29
CA THR A 7 1.83 4.19 12.03
C THR A 7 2.89 4.15 10.93
N GLU A 8 3.64 3.05 10.86
CA GLU A 8 4.70 2.79 9.89
C GLU A 8 4.54 1.38 9.32
N TYR A 9 4.88 1.21 8.04
CA TYR A 9 4.79 -0.07 7.35
C TYR A 9 5.98 -0.21 6.41
N GLU A 10 6.69 -1.33 6.54
CA GLU A 10 7.79 -1.71 5.66
C GLU A 10 7.27 -2.67 4.60
N ILE A 11 7.46 -2.32 3.33
CA ILE A 11 7.13 -3.23 2.23
C ILE A 11 8.15 -4.37 2.24
N SER A 12 7.63 -5.59 2.28
CA SER A 12 8.43 -6.82 2.30
C SER A 12 8.00 -7.75 1.16
N PRO A 13 8.73 -8.84 0.89
CA PRO A 13 8.30 -9.87 -0.05
C PRO A 13 6.94 -10.52 0.27
N PHE A 14 6.42 -10.36 1.50
CA PHE A 14 5.10 -10.86 1.91
C PHE A 14 3.98 -9.84 1.67
N THR A 15 4.31 -8.61 1.30
CA THR A 15 3.34 -7.58 0.92
C THR A 15 2.79 -7.93 -0.46
N LEU A 16 1.51 -8.29 -0.52
CA LEU A 16 0.83 -8.67 -1.76
C LEU A 16 0.34 -7.46 -2.54
N ALA A 17 -0.21 -6.47 -1.84
CA ALA A 17 -0.73 -5.26 -2.46
C ALA A 17 -0.75 -4.07 -1.49
N ILE A 18 -0.65 -2.87 -2.05
CA ILE A 18 -0.91 -1.60 -1.36
C ILE A 18 -2.09 -0.92 -2.05
N VAL A 19 -3.22 -0.81 -1.34
CA VAL A 19 -4.48 -0.27 -1.86
C VAL A 19 -4.72 1.11 -1.24
N PRO A 20 -5.05 2.16 -2.01
CA PRO A 20 -5.44 3.45 -1.46
C PRO A 20 -6.74 3.34 -0.64
N GLU A 21 -6.76 3.99 0.53
CA GLU A 21 -7.92 4.05 1.43
C GLU A 21 -8.25 5.51 1.77
N PHE A 22 -9.54 5.83 1.91
CA PHE A 22 -9.96 7.09 2.51
C PHE A 22 -10.14 6.91 4.01
N LEU A 23 -9.34 7.66 4.79
CA LEU A 23 -9.44 7.65 6.24
C LEU A 23 -10.64 8.48 6.70
N GLU A 24 -11.14 8.17 7.89
CA GLU A 24 -12.31 8.85 8.50
C GLU A 24 -12.17 10.38 8.60
N ASN A 25 -10.94 10.89 8.66
CA ASN A 25 -10.63 12.31 8.74
C ASN A 25 -10.46 12.98 7.36
N GLY A 26 -10.85 12.32 6.27
CA GLY A 26 -10.74 12.83 4.90
C GLY A 26 -9.32 12.76 4.31
N MET A 27 -8.34 12.21 5.04
CA MET A 27 -6.99 12.01 4.52
C MET A 27 -6.90 10.73 3.69
N THR A 28 -6.01 10.70 2.71
CA THR A 28 -5.69 9.47 1.96
C THR A 28 -4.66 8.63 2.72
N GLY A 29 -5.05 7.41 3.07
CA GLY A 29 -4.19 6.37 3.62
C GLY A 29 -3.98 5.21 2.64
N SER A 30 -3.49 4.09 3.16
CA SER A 30 -3.33 2.85 2.43
C SER A 30 -3.72 1.65 3.28
N ILE A 31 -4.16 0.59 2.63
CA ILE A 31 -4.24 -0.75 3.18
C ILE A 31 -3.11 -1.57 2.55
N ALA A 32 -2.25 -2.15 3.39
CA ALA A 32 -1.32 -3.19 2.95
C ALA A 32 -1.95 -4.56 3.17
N LEU A 33 -2.00 -5.36 2.11
CA LEU A 33 -2.48 -6.73 2.13
C LEU A 33 -1.28 -7.68 2.23
N GLU A 34 -1.31 -8.57 3.20
CA GLU A 34 -0.44 -9.74 3.32
C GLU A 34 -1.31 -10.99 3.34
N GLU A 35 -0.74 -12.19 3.15
CA GLU A 35 -1.50 -13.44 3.02
C GLU A 35 -2.52 -13.69 4.14
N LYS A 36 -2.23 -13.22 5.36
CA LYS A 36 -3.05 -13.46 6.56
C LYS A 36 -3.50 -12.18 7.27
N ASN A 37 -2.97 -11.02 6.87
CA ASN A 37 -3.14 -9.78 7.60
C ASN A 37 -3.44 -8.62 6.66
N GLU A 38 -4.18 -7.66 7.17
CA GLU A 38 -4.42 -6.38 6.51
C GLU A 38 -4.01 -5.27 7.46
N TYR A 39 -3.28 -4.28 6.96
CA TYR A 39 -2.79 -3.16 7.77
C TYR A 39 -3.30 -1.83 7.22
N SER A 40 -4.02 -1.05 8.03
CA SER A 40 -4.41 0.32 7.68
C SER A 40 -3.31 1.29 8.11
N ILE A 41 -2.86 2.11 7.16
CA ILE A 41 -1.64 2.91 7.24
C ILE A 41 -1.98 4.35 6.87
N ARG A 42 -1.50 5.31 7.67
CA ARG A 42 -1.73 6.76 7.44
C ARG A 42 -0.78 7.39 6.44
N GLN A 43 -0.38 6.64 5.42
CA GLN A 43 0.51 7.09 4.36
C GLN A 43 -0.12 6.75 3.02
N SER A 44 0.09 7.58 2.00
CA SER A 44 -0.41 7.29 0.66
C SER A 44 0.40 6.16 0.01
N PRO A 45 -0.18 5.39 -0.93
CA PRO A 45 0.53 4.29 -1.58
C PRO A 45 1.83 4.76 -2.24
N ARG A 46 1.78 5.94 -2.87
CA ARG A 46 2.94 6.54 -3.53
C ARG A 46 4.11 6.77 -2.56
N LYS A 47 3.83 7.23 -1.34
CA LYS A 47 4.86 7.51 -0.34
C LYS A 47 5.51 6.21 0.13
N LEU A 48 4.70 5.20 0.48
CA LEU A 48 5.19 3.89 0.90
C LEU A 48 6.12 3.26 -0.14
N ILE A 49 5.73 3.32 -1.41
CA ILE A 49 6.51 2.71 -2.49
C ILE A 49 7.79 3.50 -2.77
N ASP A 50 7.74 4.83 -2.74
CA ASP A 50 8.94 5.66 -2.88
C ASP A 50 9.97 5.40 -1.76
N GLU A 51 9.51 5.20 -0.54
CA GLU A 51 10.36 4.80 0.59
C GLU A 51 10.98 3.41 0.39
N ALA A 52 10.19 2.43 -0.04
CA ALA A 52 10.71 1.10 -0.36
C ALA A 52 11.73 1.13 -1.51
N CYS A 53 11.48 1.91 -2.57
CA CYS A 53 12.43 2.11 -3.67
C CYS A 53 13.79 2.59 -3.14
N LYS A 54 13.77 3.66 -2.32
CA LYS A 54 14.98 4.23 -1.72
C LYS A 54 15.72 3.22 -0.86
N TYR A 55 15.00 2.43 -0.07
CA TYR A 55 15.58 1.38 0.76
C TYR A 55 16.33 0.33 -0.05
N PHE A 56 15.75 -0.14 -1.16
CA PHE A 56 16.35 -1.15 -2.03
C PHE A 56 17.34 -0.58 -3.07
N GLY A 57 17.68 0.71 -3.01
CA GLY A 57 18.58 1.36 -3.96
C GLY A 57 18.03 1.43 -5.40
N SER A 58 16.71 1.33 -5.54
CA SER A 58 16.01 1.33 -6.82
C SER A 58 15.10 2.57 -6.95
N SER A 59 14.42 2.72 -8.10
CA SER A 59 13.48 3.80 -8.33
C SER A 59 12.12 3.25 -8.74
N LEU A 60 11.06 4.06 -8.55
CA LEU A 60 9.69 3.76 -9.02
C LEU A 60 9.63 3.37 -10.52
N ARG A 61 10.66 3.68 -11.31
CA ARG A 61 10.74 3.31 -12.74
C ARG A 61 11.10 1.84 -12.98
N GLY A 62 11.57 1.10 -11.96
CA GLY A 62 12.11 -0.26 -12.07
C GLY A 62 11.32 -1.36 -11.35
N PHE A 63 10.21 -1.05 -10.67
CA PHE A 63 9.39 -2.07 -10.01
C PHE A 63 8.51 -2.80 -11.04
N GLY A 64 9.08 -3.82 -11.67
CA GLY A 64 8.28 -4.94 -12.17
C GLY A 64 7.74 -5.70 -10.97
N VAL A 65 6.42 -5.85 -10.91
CA VAL A 65 5.61 -6.62 -9.93
C VAL A 65 5.56 -6.09 -8.48
N MET A 66 5.02 -4.89 -8.28
CA MET A 66 4.08 -4.66 -7.17
C MET A 66 2.83 -3.97 -7.74
N GLU A 67 1.69 -4.65 -7.69
CA GLU A 67 0.45 -4.15 -8.31
C GLU A 67 -0.18 -3.06 -7.43
N ILE A 68 0.00 -1.80 -7.83
CA ILE A 68 -0.69 -0.67 -7.23
C ILE A 68 -2.11 -0.67 -7.78
N LEU A 69 -3.04 -1.29 -7.05
CA LEU A 69 -4.46 -1.27 -7.41
C LEU A 69 -4.99 0.16 -7.24
N LYS A 70 -5.13 0.89 -8.34
CA LYS A 70 -5.82 2.18 -8.35
C LYS A 70 -7.32 1.92 -8.21
N THR A 71 -7.93 2.33 -7.11
CA THR A 71 -9.37 2.15 -6.84
C THR A 71 -10.29 3.05 -7.69
N ASN A 72 -9.85 3.52 -8.86
CA ASN A 72 -10.66 4.34 -9.77
C ASN A 72 -11.23 3.58 -10.99
N GLU A 73 -11.08 2.26 -11.06
CA GLU A 73 -11.94 1.45 -11.91
C GLU A 73 -12.84 0.56 -11.07
N ILE A 74 -14.11 0.91 -11.17
CA ILE A 74 -15.29 0.19 -10.73
C ILE A 74 -15.12 -1.31 -10.99
N LEU A 75 -15.26 -2.11 -9.94
CA LEU A 75 -15.56 -3.54 -10.01
C LEU A 75 -16.67 -3.77 -11.05
N ARG A 76 -16.30 -4.24 -12.24
CA ARG A 76 -17.18 -4.96 -13.15
C ARG A 76 -16.70 -6.41 -13.22
N PHE A 77 -17.20 -7.21 -12.29
CA PHE A 77 -17.42 -8.64 -12.47
C PHE A 77 -18.88 -8.92 -12.15
#